data_AF-A0AAN7WAS3-F1
#
_entry.id   AF-A0AAN7WAS3-F1
#
_cell.length_a   1.000
_cell.length_b   1.000
_cell.length_c   1.000
_cell.angle_alpha   90.00
_cell.angle_beta   90.00
_cell.angle_gamma   90.00
#
_symmetry.space_group_name_H-M   'P 1'
#
loop_
_entity.id
_entity.type
_entity.pdbx_description
1 polymer ?
#
loop_
_entity_poly.entity_id
_entity_poly.type
_entity_poly.pdbx_seq_one_letter_code
_entity_poly.pdbx_strand_id
1 'polypeptide(L)'
;MCEASESIPNAKSPSVPDQTDLCSATDEPIANQDFLDDTTYGDGMAFHADTDSEHDLIAITNFNSEDEDDMLFSSGASNDGIASSAIHALPPELRNAIYRYVLLGDARIDIGTAYGHPPQPGLLQADRQIRREATGIYYAENLFSFHIQDCDASVYIQWCSSSERRRDSEMAFCAECFRSPLSLHNLLRWVKAWYDHDINCVPGFGDQNTLGQPDPGHALAHLFVLLYRQRLDHNQVSWEQIKAYVEAVHASWAAIDPGCAESQ
;
A
#
# COMPACT_ATOMS: atom_id res chain seq x y z
N MET A 1 -10.56 -67.83 -7.60
CA MET A 1 -9.35 -68.66 -7.73
C MET A 1 -8.21 -67.75 -8.18
N CYS A 2 -7.19 -67.63 -7.32
CA CYS A 2 -5.80 -67.17 -7.52
C CYS A 2 -5.61 -65.77 -8.16
N GLU A 3 -5.31 -64.71 -7.39
CA GLU A 3 -4.00 -64.36 -6.82
C GLU A 3 -2.86 -64.30 -7.85
N ALA A 4 -2.30 -63.09 -8.06
CA ALA A 4 -0.86 -62.85 -8.07
C ALA A 4 -0.58 -61.33 -8.07
N SER A 5 -0.17 -60.87 -6.90
CA SER A 5 0.45 -59.59 -6.59
C SER A 5 1.92 -59.60 -7.00
N GLU A 6 2.38 -58.58 -7.73
CA GLU A 6 3.81 -58.35 -7.98
C GLU A 6 4.32 -57.14 -7.19
N SER A 7 5.40 -57.42 -6.47
CA SER A 7 6.13 -56.60 -5.51
C SER A 7 7.15 -55.73 -6.24
N ILE A 8 7.19 -54.43 -5.91
CA ILE A 8 8.25 -53.51 -6.31
C ILE A 8 9.32 -53.52 -5.20
N PRO A 9 10.61 -53.82 -5.51
CA PRO A 9 11.67 -53.81 -4.52
C PRO A 9 12.19 -52.39 -4.22
N ASN A 10 12.40 -52.19 -2.91
CA ASN A 10 12.90 -51.02 -2.21
C ASN A 10 14.40 -50.78 -2.54
N ALA A 11 14.72 -49.66 -3.19
CA ALA A 11 16.09 -49.29 -3.52
C ALA A 11 16.71 -48.44 -2.39
N LYS A 12 17.89 -48.90 -1.98
CA LYS A 12 18.66 -48.58 -0.78
C LYS A 12 19.44 -47.28 -0.96
N SER A 13 19.33 -46.37 0.02
CA SER A 13 20.08 -45.12 0.12
C SER A 13 21.60 -45.34 0.21
N PRO A 14 22.44 -44.55 -0.48
CA PRO A 14 23.87 -44.53 -0.23
C PRO A 14 24.21 -43.56 0.92
N SER A 15 24.97 -44.10 1.86
CA SER A 15 25.61 -43.46 3.01
C SER A 15 26.63 -42.41 2.57
N VAL A 16 26.50 -41.19 3.12
CA VAL A 16 27.52 -40.12 3.05
C VAL A 16 28.57 -40.37 4.14
N PRO A 17 29.87 -40.34 3.84
CA PRO A 17 30.91 -40.49 4.84
C PRO A 17 31.14 -39.18 5.61
N ASP A 18 31.28 -39.38 6.92
CA ASP A 18 31.79 -38.48 7.94
C ASP A 18 33.24 -38.05 7.61
N GLN A 19 33.50 -36.75 7.55
CA GLN A 19 34.86 -36.20 7.54
C GLN A 19 34.92 -35.03 8.53
N THR A 20 35.34 -35.37 9.74
CA THR A 20 35.96 -34.45 10.69
C THR A 20 37.42 -34.20 10.29
N ASP A 21 37.83 -32.96 10.57
CA ASP A 21 39.15 -32.51 10.99
C ASP A 21 40.15 -31.89 9.99
N LEU A 22 40.55 -30.68 10.41
CA LEU A 22 41.85 -30.00 10.28
C LEU A 22 42.12 -29.19 9.00
N CYS A 23 42.05 -27.86 9.14
CA CYS A 23 43.24 -27.02 8.96
C CYS A 23 43.04 -25.61 9.56
N SER A 24 44.05 -25.22 10.34
CA SER A 24 44.22 -23.93 11.00
C SER A 24 44.82 -22.86 10.07
N ALA A 25 44.74 -21.61 10.54
CA ALA A 25 45.50 -20.42 10.12
C ALA A 25 44.92 -19.70 8.88
N THR A 26 44.76 -18.38 8.83
CA THR A 26 45.46 -17.26 9.50
C THR A 26 44.52 -16.04 9.60
N ASP A 27 44.57 -15.35 10.74
CA ASP A 27 44.08 -13.98 10.92
C ASP A 27 44.92 -13.00 10.08
N GLU A 28 44.26 -12.23 9.21
CA GLU A 28 44.76 -10.91 8.79
C GLU A 28 43.65 -9.85 8.96
N PRO A 29 43.95 -8.70 9.58
CA PRO A 29 42.98 -7.63 9.78
C PRO A 29 42.86 -6.80 8.49
N ILE A 30 41.70 -6.89 7.84
CA ILE A 30 41.32 -5.97 6.77
C ILE A 30 41.06 -4.60 7.40
N ALA A 31 41.86 -3.63 7.00
CA ALA A 31 41.70 -2.23 7.33
C ALA A 31 40.32 -1.74 6.90
N ASN A 32 39.56 -1.21 7.86
CA ASN A 32 38.34 -0.45 7.62
C ASN A 32 38.69 0.76 6.73
N GLN A 33 38.24 0.72 5.47
CA GLN A 33 38.08 1.92 4.68
C GLN A 33 36.80 2.61 5.16
N ASP A 34 36.98 3.78 5.75
CA ASP A 34 35.94 4.79 5.95
C ASP A 34 35.27 5.10 4.61
N PHE A 35 34.16 4.42 4.33
CA PHE A 35 33.23 4.80 3.29
C PHE A 35 32.10 5.58 3.98
N LEU A 36 32.00 6.85 3.63
CA LEU A 36 31.06 7.81 4.20
C LEU A 36 29.62 7.31 4.06
N ASP A 37 28.98 6.99 5.18
CA ASP A 37 27.53 6.95 5.34
C ASP A 37 26.98 8.38 5.15
N ASP A 38 26.51 8.67 3.94
CA ASP A 38 25.70 9.86 3.65
C ASP A 38 24.38 9.45 2.96
N THR A 39 23.65 8.54 3.59
CA THR A 39 22.25 8.25 3.27
C THR A 39 21.35 8.67 4.44
N THR A 40 21.42 9.94 4.80
CA THR A 40 20.37 10.57 5.62
C THR A 40 19.33 11.17 4.67
N TYR A 41 18.55 10.31 4.01
CA TYR A 41 17.31 10.68 3.29
C TYR A 41 16.17 9.88 3.91
N GLY A 42 15.88 10.20 5.17
CA GLY A 42 14.90 9.49 5.98
C GLY A 42 14.49 10.34 7.17
N ASP A 43 14.25 11.63 6.94
CA ASP A 43 13.65 12.50 7.95
C ASP A 43 12.51 13.30 7.30
N GLY A 44 11.37 13.29 7.98
CA GLY A 44 10.05 13.50 7.40
C GLY A 44 9.86 14.83 6.68
N MET A 45 9.62 14.78 5.37
CA MET A 45 8.87 15.84 4.70
C MET A 45 7.39 15.66 4.99
N ALA A 46 6.97 16.11 6.17
CA ALA A 46 5.56 16.33 6.47
C ALA A 46 5.03 17.37 5.47
N PHE A 47 4.11 16.95 4.60
CA PHE A 47 3.38 17.85 3.72
C PHE A 47 2.54 18.81 4.58
N HIS A 48 2.97 20.07 4.69
CA HIS A 48 2.05 21.15 5.04
C HIS A 48 1.18 21.41 3.82
N ALA A 49 -0.01 20.81 3.81
CA ALA A 49 -1.05 21.18 2.87
C ALA A 49 -1.60 22.56 3.28
N ASP A 50 -1.14 23.61 2.60
CA ASP A 50 -1.84 24.89 2.59
C ASP A 50 -3.14 24.72 1.79
N THR A 51 -4.21 24.37 2.49
CA THR A 51 -5.55 24.29 1.91
C THR A 51 -6.22 25.67 1.94
N ASP A 52 -5.80 26.56 1.05
CA ASP A 52 -6.61 27.71 0.62
C ASP A 52 -6.94 27.55 -0.86
N SER A 53 -7.84 26.61 -1.15
CA SER A 53 -8.49 26.52 -2.46
C SER A 53 -9.97 26.23 -2.25
N GLU A 54 -10.72 27.30 -1.96
CA GLU A 54 -12.13 27.34 -2.33
C GLU A 54 -12.20 27.30 -3.86
N HIS A 55 -12.74 26.22 -4.44
CA HIS A 55 -13.68 26.29 -5.57
C HIS A 55 -14.13 24.89 -6.05
N ASP A 56 -15.45 24.78 -6.21
CA ASP A 56 -16.23 23.86 -7.05
C ASP A 56 -16.36 22.38 -6.65
N LEU A 57 -17.16 22.17 -5.58
CA LEU A 57 -17.88 20.93 -5.33
C LEU A 57 -18.93 20.67 -6.42
N ILE A 58 -18.61 19.78 -7.38
CA ILE A 58 -19.63 19.07 -8.15
C ILE A 58 -20.25 18.01 -7.24
N ALA A 59 -21.51 18.24 -6.89
CA ALA A 59 -22.31 17.36 -6.06
C ALA A 59 -22.54 16.00 -6.74
N ILE A 60 -21.84 14.96 -6.29
CA ILE A 60 -22.31 13.58 -6.42
C ILE A 60 -23.37 13.37 -5.35
N THR A 61 -24.60 13.69 -5.71
CA THR A 61 -25.80 13.32 -4.95
C THR A 61 -26.09 11.84 -5.23
N ASN A 62 -25.98 11.01 -4.20
CA ASN A 62 -26.89 9.90 -3.92
C ASN A 62 -26.36 9.11 -2.72
N PHE A 63 -26.89 9.38 -1.52
CA PHE A 63 -27.39 8.34 -0.61
C PHE A 63 -28.19 8.96 0.56
N ASN A 64 -29.48 8.60 0.60
CA ASN A 64 -30.48 8.73 1.65
C ASN A 64 -31.02 10.13 2.01
N SER A 65 -32.00 10.58 1.22
CA SER A 65 -33.09 11.44 1.71
C SER A 65 -34.17 10.56 2.35
N GLU A 66 -34.28 10.61 3.68
CA GLU A 66 -35.42 10.11 4.43
C GLU A 66 -35.91 11.26 5.32
N ASP A 67 -36.58 12.22 4.70
CA ASP A 67 -37.41 13.21 5.36
C ASP A 67 -38.82 13.10 4.76
N GLU A 68 -39.67 12.26 5.37
CA GLU A 68 -41.11 12.51 5.38
C GLU A 68 -41.61 12.35 6.82
N ASP A 69 -41.87 13.51 7.42
CA ASP A 69 -42.97 13.84 8.32
C ASP A 69 -43.78 12.66 8.88
N ASP A 70 -43.46 12.27 10.11
CA ASP A 70 -44.36 11.46 10.93
C ASP A 70 -44.77 12.20 12.19
N MET A 71 -46.09 12.25 12.35
CA MET A 71 -46.81 13.14 13.23
C MET A 71 -46.74 12.72 14.70
N LEU A 72 -46.47 13.71 15.54
CA LEU A 72 -46.90 13.89 16.93
C LEU A 72 -47.89 12.85 17.49
N PHE A 73 -47.36 11.78 18.08
CA PHE A 73 -48.05 11.05 19.16
C PHE A 73 -47.36 11.34 20.49
N SER A 74 -47.89 12.35 21.18
CA SER A 74 -47.61 12.62 22.58
C SER A 74 -48.41 11.62 23.43
N SER A 75 -47.75 10.58 23.92
CA SER A 75 -48.27 9.77 25.02
C SER A 75 -47.15 9.56 26.03
N GLY A 76 -47.32 10.17 27.20
CA GLY A 76 -46.39 10.10 28.32
C GLY A 76 -46.20 8.66 28.80
N ALA A 77 -44.99 8.14 28.59
CA ALA A 77 -44.44 7.05 29.35
C ALA A 77 -43.10 7.53 29.92
N SER A 78 -43.15 7.99 31.17
CA SER A 78 -41.99 8.10 32.05
C SER A 78 -41.49 6.69 32.36
N ASN A 79 -40.47 6.19 31.65
CA ASN A 79 -39.42 5.31 32.18
C ASN A 79 -38.42 4.91 31.10
N ASP A 80 -37.21 5.42 31.27
CA ASP A 80 -35.93 4.68 31.29
C ASP A 80 -34.89 5.57 30.65
N GLY A 81 -34.01 6.09 31.51
CA GLY A 81 -32.87 6.87 31.08
C GLY A 81 -32.18 6.11 29.97
N ILE A 82 -32.22 6.67 28.76
CA ILE A 82 -31.38 6.24 27.64
C ILE A 82 -29.99 6.29 28.23
N ALA A 83 -29.49 5.12 28.64
CA ALA A 83 -28.18 4.98 29.21
C ALA A 83 -27.25 5.32 28.07
N SER A 84 -26.89 6.61 27.99
CA SER A 84 -25.86 7.12 27.11
C SER A 84 -24.73 6.11 27.25
N SER A 85 -24.46 5.38 26.18
CA SER A 85 -23.62 4.19 26.27
C SER A 85 -22.34 4.57 27.00
N ALA A 86 -21.87 3.71 27.92
CA ALA A 86 -20.84 4.09 28.88
C ALA A 86 -19.59 4.71 28.24
N ILE A 87 -19.30 4.37 26.97
CA ILE A 87 -18.20 4.93 26.18
C ILE A 87 -18.38 6.42 25.86
N HIS A 88 -19.59 6.89 25.58
CA HIS A 88 -19.85 8.30 25.26
C HIS A 88 -19.87 9.21 26.49
N ALA A 89 -20.00 8.64 27.69
CA ALA A 89 -19.84 9.36 28.95
C ALA A 89 -18.37 9.69 29.28
N LEU A 90 -17.42 9.05 28.60
CA LEU A 90 -15.99 9.31 28.78
C LEU A 90 -15.59 10.62 28.09
N PRO A 91 -14.64 11.40 28.64
CA PRO A 91 -14.01 12.51 27.93
C PRO A 91 -13.38 12.07 26.60
N PRO A 92 -13.34 12.95 25.57
CA PRO A 92 -12.78 12.65 24.26
C PRO A 92 -11.36 12.08 24.29
N GLU A 93 -10.53 12.51 25.23
CA GLU A 93 -9.14 12.06 25.38
C GLU A 93 -9.07 10.58 25.73
N LEU A 94 -9.94 10.13 26.65
CA LEU A 94 -10.03 8.72 27.02
C LEU A 94 -10.64 7.88 25.89
N ARG A 95 -11.60 8.42 25.15
CA ARG A 95 -12.15 7.73 23.96
C ARG A 95 -11.08 7.53 22.89
N ASN A 96 -10.29 8.56 22.57
CA ASN A 96 -9.19 8.48 21.61
C ASN A 96 -8.12 7.48 22.05
N ALA A 97 -7.80 7.43 23.35
CA ALA A 97 -6.88 6.42 23.89
C ALA A 97 -7.43 4.99 23.64
N ILE A 98 -8.71 4.75 23.95
CA ILE A 98 -9.37 3.47 23.67
C ILE A 98 -9.37 3.15 22.17
N TYR A 99 -9.67 4.12 21.32
CA TYR A 99 -9.66 3.95 19.87
C TYR A 99 -8.28 3.50 19.38
N ARG A 100 -7.20 4.14 19.84
CA ARG A 100 -5.82 3.75 19.48
C ARG A 100 -5.49 2.32 19.90
N TYR A 101 -5.82 1.95 21.14
CA TYR A 101 -5.59 0.59 21.65
C TYR A 101 -6.29 -0.51 20.83
N VAL A 102 -7.42 -0.19 20.20
CA VAL A 102 -8.24 -1.17 19.46
C VAL A 102 -7.99 -1.12 17.95
N LEU A 103 -7.68 0.05 17.39
CA LEU A 103 -7.60 0.26 15.94
C LEU A 103 -6.18 0.16 15.38
N LEU A 104 -5.15 0.37 16.19
CA LEU A 104 -3.77 0.32 15.73
C LEU A 104 -3.22 -1.09 15.90
N GLY A 105 -2.60 -1.60 14.85
CA GLY A 105 -1.80 -2.82 14.89
C GLY A 105 -0.33 -2.51 14.71
N ASP A 106 0.55 -3.33 15.29
CA ASP A 106 2.00 -3.23 15.07
C ASP A 106 2.41 -3.65 13.65
N ALA A 107 1.54 -4.42 12.97
CA ALA A 107 1.77 -4.93 11.63
C ALA A 107 1.10 -4.05 10.56
N ARG A 108 1.72 -4.01 9.37
CA ARG A 108 1.15 -3.37 8.19
C ARG A 108 -0.16 -4.07 7.80
N ILE A 109 -1.15 -3.28 7.38
CA ILE A 109 -2.44 -3.79 6.90
C ILE A 109 -2.33 -4.00 5.39
N ASP A 110 -2.24 -5.26 4.95
CA ASP A 110 -2.14 -5.59 3.54
C ASP A 110 -3.48 -5.39 2.81
N ILE A 111 -3.43 -4.62 1.71
CA ILE A 111 -4.52 -4.40 0.78
C ILE A 111 -4.08 -5.01 -0.56
N GLY A 112 -4.64 -6.18 -0.88
CA GLY A 112 -4.27 -6.94 -2.07
C GLY A 112 -5.46 -7.20 -2.99
N THR A 113 -5.17 -7.36 -4.28
CA THR A 113 -6.12 -7.82 -5.30
C THR A 113 -6.72 -9.18 -4.97
N ALA A 114 -5.92 -10.09 -4.39
CA ALA A 114 -6.35 -11.45 -4.07
C ALA A 114 -7.37 -11.53 -2.92
N TYR A 115 -7.34 -10.59 -1.98
CA TYR A 115 -8.13 -10.65 -0.74
C TYR A 115 -9.25 -9.59 -0.69
N GLY A 116 -9.30 -8.69 -1.68
CA GLY A 116 -10.24 -7.58 -1.70
C GLY A 116 -9.90 -6.52 -0.65
N HIS A 117 -10.82 -5.56 -0.45
CA HIS A 117 -10.66 -4.56 0.59
C HIS A 117 -10.76 -5.22 1.97
N PRO A 118 -9.81 -4.97 2.89
CA PRO A 118 -9.92 -5.48 4.24
C PRO A 118 -11.22 -4.97 4.88
N PRO A 119 -11.95 -5.83 5.61
CA PRO A 119 -13.14 -5.39 6.31
C PRO A 119 -12.78 -4.28 7.30
N GLN A 120 -13.58 -3.21 7.34
CA GLN A 120 -13.36 -2.16 8.34
C GLN A 120 -13.41 -2.78 9.74
N PRO A 121 -12.56 -2.35 10.68
CA PRO A 121 -12.60 -2.82 12.06
C PRO A 121 -14.00 -2.71 12.64
N GLY A 122 -14.44 -3.73 13.38
CA GLY A 122 -15.79 -3.79 13.96
C GLY A 122 -16.15 -2.54 14.78
N LEU A 123 -15.16 -1.90 15.42
CA LEU A 123 -15.33 -0.65 16.15
C LEU A 123 -15.82 0.50 15.26
N LEU A 124 -15.31 0.62 14.03
CA LEU A 124 -15.78 1.62 13.06
C LEU A 124 -17.19 1.27 12.50
N GLN A 125 -17.64 0.03 12.67
CA GLN A 125 -18.95 -0.42 12.23
C GLN A 125 -20.04 -0.29 13.30
N ALA A 126 -19.66 -0.22 14.58
CA ALA A 126 -20.58 -0.29 15.71
C ALA A 126 -21.49 0.94 15.85
N ASP A 127 -20.94 2.15 15.77
CA ASP A 127 -21.67 3.39 16.03
C ASP A 127 -21.23 4.55 15.11
N ARG A 128 -22.17 5.45 14.76
CA ARG A 128 -21.92 6.59 13.85
C ARG A 128 -21.00 7.64 14.48
N GLN A 129 -21.13 7.92 15.77
CA GLN A 129 -20.26 8.85 16.48
C GLN A 129 -18.85 8.26 16.61
N ILE A 130 -18.72 7.00 17.06
CA ILE A 130 -17.43 6.31 17.13
C ILE A 130 -16.75 6.32 15.77
N ARG A 131 -17.47 5.99 14.68
CA ARG A 131 -16.93 6.06 13.33
C ARG A 131 -16.37 7.44 13.02
N ARG A 132 -17.12 8.52 13.28
CA ARG A 132 -16.67 9.89 12.99
C ARG A 132 -15.39 10.27 13.76
N GLU A 133 -15.31 9.91 15.03
CA GLU A 133 -14.16 10.24 15.89
C GLU A 133 -12.93 9.38 15.56
N ALA A 134 -13.12 8.07 15.34
CA ALA A 134 -12.03 7.11 15.28
C ALA A 134 -11.51 6.84 13.85
N THR A 135 -12.27 7.20 12.81
CA THR A 135 -11.84 7.02 11.41
C THR A 135 -10.53 7.75 11.09
N GLY A 136 -10.35 8.96 11.63
CA GLY A 136 -9.10 9.72 11.44
C GLY A 136 -7.90 9.00 12.04
N ILE A 137 -8.03 8.51 13.27
CA ILE A 137 -6.99 7.73 13.95
C ILE A 137 -6.63 6.48 13.14
N TYR A 138 -7.65 5.73 12.68
CA TYR A 138 -7.41 4.49 11.93
C TYR A 138 -6.61 4.72 10.65
N TYR A 139 -6.99 5.70 9.82
CA TYR A 139 -6.34 5.92 8.53
C TYR A 139 -5.04 6.73 8.63
N ALA A 140 -4.89 7.60 9.63
CA ALA A 140 -3.69 8.42 9.79
C ALA A 140 -2.55 7.71 10.52
N GLU A 141 -2.86 6.81 11.47
CA GLU A 141 -1.85 6.20 12.35
C GLU A 141 -1.54 4.72 12.00
N ASN A 142 -2.30 4.07 11.11
CA ASN A 142 -1.93 2.75 10.59
C ASN A 142 -1.12 2.84 9.30
N LEU A 143 -0.27 1.83 9.09
CA LEU A 143 0.48 1.62 7.85
C LEU A 143 -0.28 0.65 6.93
N PHE A 144 -0.64 1.11 5.73
CA PHE A 144 -1.28 0.26 4.73
C PHE A 144 -0.27 -0.20 3.70
N SER A 145 -0.29 -1.48 3.35
CA SER A 145 0.64 -2.10 2.40
C SER A 145 -0.14 -2.51 1.16
N PHE A 146 0.22 -1.97 -0.01
CA PHE A 146 -0.39 -2.33 -1.28
C PHE A 146 0.50 -3.27 -2.07
N HIS A 147 -0.06 -4.39 -2.47
CA HIS A 147 0.59 -5.32 -3.38
C HIS A 147 0.21 -4.99 -4.82
N ILE A 148 1.17 -4.47 -5.60
CA ILE A 148 0.96 -4.05 -6.99
C ILE A 148 1.63 -5.05 -7.90
N GLN A 149 0.82 -5.79 -8.66
CA GLN A 149 1.28 -6.78 -9.63
C GLN A 149 1.20 -6.20 -11.03
N ASP A 150 2.24 -6.39 -11.84
CA ASP A 150 2.26 -5.98 -13.26
C ASP A 150 1.84 -4.51 -13.48
N CYS A 151 2.30 -3.63 -12.58
CA CYS A 151 1.95 -2.20 -12.49
C CYS A 151 0.45 -1.89 -12.32
N ASP A 152 -0.40 -2.87 -12.00
CA ASP A 152 -1.83 -2.65 -11.79
C ASP A 152 -2.11 -2.01 -10.43
N ALA A 153 -2.15 -0.69 -10.41
CA ALA A 153 -2.51 0.10 -9.24
C ALA A 153 -4.04 0.34 -9.10
N SER A 154 -4.89 -0.41 -9.81
CA SER A 154 -6.35 -0.17 -9.80
C SER A 154 -6.99 -0.20 -8.41
N VAL A 155 -6.60 -1.16 -7.57
CA VAL A 155 -7.08 -1.27 -6.18
C VAL A 155 -6.66 -0.05 -5.35
N TYR A 156 -5.43 0.42 -5.54
CA TYR A 156 -4.92 1.60 -4.87
C TYR A 156 -5.65 2.88 -5.31
N ILE A 157 -5.84 3.05 -6.62
CA ILE A 157 -6.59 4.20 -7.17
C ILE A 157 -8.03 4.20 -6.65
N GLN A 158 -8.70 3.04 -6.64
CA GLN A 158 -10.05 2.90 -6.09
C GLN A 158 -10.11 3.20 -4.59
N TRP A 159 -9.07 2.81 -3.84
CA TRP A 159 -8.95 3.11 -2.43
C TRP A 159 -8.91 4.63 -2.18
N CYS A 160 -8.03 5.35 -2.89
CA CYS A 160 -7.90 6.79 -2.77
C CYS A 160 -9.15 7.54 -3.24
N SER A 161 -9.82 7.08 -4.30
CA SER A 161 -11.04 7.72 -4.81
C SER A 161 -12.24 7.56 -3.89
N SER A 162 -12.21 6.59 -2.96
CA SER A 162 -13.35 6.31 -2.09
C SER A 162 -13.47 7.24 -0.88
N SER A 163 -12.39 7.92 -0.47
CA SER A 163 -12.38 8.85 0.67
C SER A 163 -11.09 9.66 0.69
N GLU A 164 -11.15 10.97 0.91
CA GLU A 164 -9.96 11.83 1.08
C GLU A 164 -9.06 11.34 2.21
N ARG A 165 -9.63 10.95 3.35
CA ARG A 165 -8.86 10.42 4.50
C ARG A 165 -8.03 9.18 4.17
N ARG A 166 -8.45 8.41 3.17
CA ARG A 166 -7.71 7.24 2.69
C ARG A 166 -6.53 7.62 1.82
N ARG A 167 -6.60 8.76 1.14
CA ARG A 167 -5.55 9.31 0.27
C ARG A 167 -4.38 9.84 1.09
N ASP A 168 -4.66 10.36 2.27
CA ASP A 168 -3.68 10.93 3.20
C ASP A 168 -3.11 9.90 4.19
N SER A 169 -3.50 8.62 4.05
CA SER A 169 -2.97 7.55 4.89
C SER A 169 -1.50 7.28 4.59
N GLU A 170 -0.75 6.84 5.59
CA GLU A 170 0.61 6.37 5.39
C GLU A 170 0.59 5.01 4.67
N MET A 171 1.38 4.89 3.60
CA MET A 171 1.33 3.75 2.69
C MET A 171 2.72 3.23 2.35
N ALA A 172 2.82 1.91 2.33
CA ALA A 172 3.92 1.17 1.74
C ALA A 172 3.43 0.47 0.47
N PHE A 173 4.31 0.38 -0.54
CA PHE A 173 4.03 -0.34 -1.77
C PHE A 173 5.01 -1.49 -1.90
N CYS A 174 4.48 -2.67 -2.18
CA CYS A 174 5.24 -3.81 -2.65
C CYS A 174 4.86 -4.02 -4.13
N ALA A 175 5.73 -3.57 -5.03
CA ALA A 175 5.53 -3.73 -6.46
C ALA A 175 6.25 -5.01 -6.92
N GLU A 176 5.49 -6.04 -7.26
CA GLU A 176 6.03 -7.27 -7.82
C GLU A 176 5.77 -7.28 -9.33
N CYS A 177 6.83 -7.14 -10.11
CA CYS A 177 6.76 -7.24 -11.56
C CYS A 177 7.29 -8.61 -11.99
N PHE A 178 6.44 -9.63 -11.91
CA PHE A 178 6.82 -10.99 -12.29
C PHE A 178 6.76 -11.23 -13.79
N ARG A 179 5.97 -10.44 -14.52
CA ARG A 179 5.70 -10.69 -15.93
C ARG A 179 6.40 -9.68 -16.82
N SER A 180 7.22 -10.28 -17.68
CA SER A 180 7.90 -9.69 -18.80
C SER A 180 7.05 -9.95 -20.04
N PRO A 181 6.51 -8.92 -20.74
CA PRO A 181 6.74 -7.48 -20.53
C PRO A 181 5.82 -6.82 -19.50
N LEU A 182 6.35 -5.78 -18.82
CA LEU A 182 5.56 -4.84 -18.02
C LEU A 182 4.37 -4.30 -18.83
N SER A 183 3.17 -4.37 -18.26
CA SER A 183 1.97 -3.82 -18.89
C SER A 183 2.06 -2.29 -18.96
N LEU A 184 2.45 -1.77 -20.12
CA LEU A 184 2.51 -0.32 -20.39
C LEU A 184 1.16 0.35 -20.13
N HIS A 185 0.05 -0.35 -20.41
CA HIS A 185 -1.29 0.15 -20.15
C HIS A 185 -1.53 0.42 -18.65
N ASN A 186 -1.18 -0.54 -17.78
CA ASN A 186 -1.35 -0.41 -16.34
C ASN A 186 -0.44 0.69 -15.77
N LEU A 187 0.81 0.75 -16.25
CA LEU A 187 1.76 1.79 -15.88
C LEU A 187 1.24 3.18 -16.25
N LEU A 188 0.78 3.39 -17.49
CA LEU A 188 0.23 4.67 -17.92
C LEU A 188 -1.02 5.06 -17.13
N ARG A 189 -1.88 4.09 -16.80
CA ARG A 189 -3.05 4.33 -15.95
C ARG A 189 -2.65 4.81 -14.56
N TRP A 190 -1.62 4.20 -13.96
CA TRP A 190 -1.10 4.60 -12.65
C TRP A 190 -0.48 5.99 -12.69
N VAL A 191 0.40 6.26 -13.66
CA VAL A 191 1.03 7.56 -13.84
C VAL A 191 -0.02 8.66 -14.12
N LYS A 192 -1.09 8.34 -14.86
CA LYS A 192 -2.20 9.28 -15.09
C LYS A 192 -2.91 9.65 -13.80
N ALA A 193 -3.26 8.67 -12.97
CA ALA A 193 -3.91 8.92 -11.68
C ALA A 193 -3.05 9.79 -10.76
N TRP A 194 -1.72 9.58 -10.77
CA TRP A 194 -0.78 10.44 -10.04
C TRP A 194 -0.70 11.85 -10.63
N TYR A 195 -0.70 11.97 -11.96
CA TYR A 195 -0.70 13.26 -12.65
C TYR A 195 -1.94 14.08 -12.31
N ASP A 196 -3.11 13.44 -12.29
CA ASP A 196 -4.41 14.06 -11.99
C ASP A 196 -4.65 14.35 -10.51
N HIS A 197 -3.70 14.00 -9.62
CA HIS A 197 -3.82 14.11 -8.17
C HIS A 197 -4.93 13.24 -7.55
N ASP A 198 -5.34 12.18 -8.24
CA ASP A 198 -6.26 11.17 -7.68
C ASP A 198 -5.58 10.35 -6.57
N ILE A 199 -4.26 10.25 -6.62
CA ILE A 199 -3.40 9.55 -5.64
C ILE A 199 -2.24 10.45 -5.21
N ASN A 200 -1.84 10.34 -3.94
CA ASN A 200 -0.78 11.15 -3.35
C ASN A 200 0.57 10.42 -3.27
N CYS A 201 0.57 9.09 -3.26
CA CYS A 201 1.79 8.32 -3.04
C CYS A 201 2.38 7.78 -4.34
N VAL A 202 3.70 7.74 -4.34
CA VAL A 202 4.57 7.18 -5.37
C VAL A 202 5.07 5.81 -4.87
N PRO A 203 5.26 4.79 -5.74
CA PRO A 203 5.92 3.55 -5.33
C PRO A 203 7.24 3.86 -4.61
N GLY A 204 7.30 3.51 -3.33
CA GLY A 204 8.51 3.64 -2.54
C GLY A 204 9.59 2.68 -3.02
N PHE A 205 10.84 3.00 -2.70
CA PHE A 205 11.87 1.97 -2.67
C PHE A 205 11.42 0.95 -1.61
N GLY A 206 11.14 -0.29 -2.01
CA GLY A 206 10.78 -1.34 -1.08
C GLY A 206 11.84 -1.45 0.03
N ASP A 207 11.47 -2.06 1.17
CA ASP A 207 12.43 -2.32 2.26
C ASP A 207 13.72 -2.90 1.65
N GLN A 208 14.84 -2.17 1.83
CA GLN A 208 16.12 -2.31 1.10
C GLN A 208 16.84 -3.67 1.30
N ASN A 209 16.18 -4.65 1.91
CA ASN A 209 16.76 -5.93 2.28
C ASN A 209 16.92 -6.91 1.13
N THR A 210 16.40 -6.63 -0.08
CA THR A 210 16.79 -7.37 -1.29
C THR A 210 18.10 -6.83 -1.85
N LEU A 211 19.18 -7.04 -1.10
CA LEU A 211 20.54 -6.68 -1.48
C LEU A 211 20.96 -7.48 -2.73
N GLY A 212 21.02 -6.79 -3.88
CA GLY A 212 21.90 -7.20 -4.99
C GLY A 212 21.25 -7.66 -6.29
N GLN A 213 19.93 -7.52 -6.47
CA GLN A 213 19.31 -7.71 -7.79
C GLN A 213 18.58 -6.42 -8.21
N PRO A 214 18.75 -5.95 -9.46
CA PRO A 214 17.95 -4.88 -10.02
C PRO A 214 16.50 -5.36 -10.10
N ASP A 215 15.73 -5.05 -9.07
CA ASP A 215 14.31 -5.33 -9.01
C ASP A 215 13.56 -4.29 -9.88
N PRO A 216 12.68 -4.71 -10.80
CA PRO A 216 11.77 -3.83 -11.52
C PRO A 216 11.07 -2.77 -10.65
N GLY A 217 10.80 -3.08 -9.38
CA GLY A 217 10.26 -2.12 -8.41
C GLY A 217 11.14 -0.86 -8.26
N HIS A 218 12.46 -1.01 -8.29
CA HIS A 218 13.40 0.14 -8.24
C HIS A 218 13.33 0.98 -9.50
N ALA A 219 13.21 0.34 -10.67
CA ALA A 219 13.10 1.04 -11.94
C ALA A 219 11.82 1.89 -12.00
N LEU A 220 10.71 1.35 -11.48
CA LEU A 220 9.46 2.09 -11.30
C LEU A 220 9.60 3.25 -10.31
N ALA A 221 10.19 3.01 -9.13
CA ALA A 221 10.43 4.07 -8.16
C ALA A 221 11.28 5.21 -8.77
N HIS A 222 12.35 4.87 -9.50
CA HIS A 222 13.16 5.86 -10.21
C HIS A 222 12.38 6.61 -11.29
N LEU A 223 11.53 5.94 -12.07
CA LEU A 223 10.66 6.59 -13.06
C LEU A 223 9.79 7.65 -12.40
N PHE A 224 9.11 7.32 -11.30
CA PHE A 224 8.27 8.30 -10.61
C PHE A 224 9.07 9.43 -9.96
N VAL A 225 10.28 9.16 -9.43
CA VAL A 225 11.16 10.23 -8.92
C VAL A 225 11.55 11.20 -10.04
N LEU A 226 11.84 10.69 -11.25
CA LEU A 226 12.14 11.52 -12.42
C LEU A 226 10.93 12.35 -12.84
N LEU A 227 9.74 11.74 -12.90
CA LEU A 227 8.49 12.44 -13.20
C LEU A 227 8.16 13.52 -12.17
N TYR A 228 8.39 13.22 -10.88
CA TYR A 228 8.19 14.17 -9.79
C TYR A 228 9.13 15.37 -9.92
N ARG A 229 10.43 15.14 -10.14
CA ARG A 229 11.40 16.23 -10.39
C ARG A 229 11.03 17.06 -11.60
N GLN A 230 10.68 16.40 -12.71
CA GLN A 230 10.29 17.09 -13.94
C GLN A 230 9.06 17.97 -13.73
N ARG A 231 8.09 17.52 -12.91
CA ARG A 231 6.89 18.29 -12.56
C ARG A 231 7.20 19.48 -11.65
N LEU A 232 8.13 19.33 -10.70
CA LEU A 232 8.56 20.42 -9.81
C LEU A 232 9.33 21.50 -10.59
N ASP A 233 10.25 21.09 -11.46
CA ASP A 233 11.10 22.03 -12.21
C ASP A 233 10.34 22.74 -13.32
N HIS A 234 9.33 22.08 -13.89
CA HIS A 234 8.50 22.61 -14.96
C HIS A 234 7.04 22.64 -14.52
N ASN A 235 6.58 23.81 -14.06
CA ASN A 235 5.19 24.09 -13.67
C ASN A 235 4.12 23.74 -14.73
N GLN A 236 4.50 23.31 -15.95
CA GLN A 236 3.57 23.02 -17.05
C GLN A 236 4.02 21.85 -17.94
N VAL A 237 4.44 20.72 -17.37
CA VAL A 237 4.57 19.50 -18.19
C VAL A 237 3.18 19.00 -18.55
N SER A 238 2.89 18.92 -19.85
CA SER A 238 1.63 18.34 -20.35
C SER A 238 1.60 16.83 -20.16
N TRP A 239 0.41 16.27 -19.99
CA TRP A 239 0.22 14.82 -19.94
C TRP A 239 0.85 14.09 -21.13
N GLU A 240 0.72 14.64 -22.35
CA GLU A 240 1.27 14.02 -23.56
C GLU A 240 2.81 13.91 -23.52
N GLN A 241 3.50 14.88 -22.91
CA GLN A 241 4.96 14.81 -22.73
C GLN A 241 5.35 13.73 -21.72
N ILE A 242 4.62 13.62 -20.61
CA ILE A 242 4.84 12.56 -19.60
C ILE A 242 4.57 11.19 -20.21
N LYS A 243 3.47 11.03 -20.93
CA LYS A 243 3.12 9.79 -21.62
C LYS A 243 4.20 9.38 -22.62
N ALA A 244 4.62 10.29 -23.50
CA ALA A 244 5.68 10.01 -24.48
C ALA A 244 7.00 9.63 -23.80
N TYR A 245 7.33 10.26 -22.66
CA TYR A 245 8.51 9.92 -21.87
C TYR A 245 8.42 8.51 -21.26
N VAL A 246 7.29 8.16 -20.64
CA VAL A 246 7.06 6.81 -20.08
C VAL A 246 7.13 5.74 -21.16
N GLU A 247 6.52 5.99 -22.33
CA GLU A 247 6.60 5.08 -23.49
C GLU A 247 8.04 4.88 -23.98
N ALA A 248 8.84 5.94 -24.03
CA ALA A 248 10.25 5.86 -24.42
C ALA A 248 11.10 5.08 -23.40
N VAL A 249 10.87 5.28 -22.09
CA VAL A 249 11.56 4.54 -21.02
C VAL A 249 11.17 3.06 -21.08
N HIS A 250 9.89 2.74 -21.24
CA HIS A 250 9.40 1.38 -21.37
C HIS A 250 10.00 0.66 -22.59
N ALA A 251 10.03 1.33 -23.75
CA ALA A 251 10.68 0.80 -24.95
C ALA A 251 12.19 0.53 -24.75
N SER A 252 12.86 1.39 -23.97
CA SER A 252 14.28 1.20 -23.63
C SER A 252 14.50 0.00 -22.70
N TRP A 253 13.60 -0.25 -21.74
CA TRP A 253 13.67 -1.44 -20.88
C TRP A 253 13.47 -2.73 -21.67
N ALA A 254 12.50 -2.74 -22.59
CA ALA A 254 12.27 -3.90 -23.47
C ALA A 254 13.49 -4.24 -24.34
N ALA A 255 14.35 -3.26 -24.65
CA ALA A 255 15.59 -3.47 -25.40
C ALA A 255 16.74 -4.02 -24.54
N ILE A 256 16.78 -3.70 -23.24
CA ILE A 256 17.83 -4.14 -22.30
C ILE A 256 17.61 -5.59 -21.87
N ASP A 257 16.35 -5.97 -21.66
CA ASP A 257 15.96 -7.34 -21.32
C ASP A 257 15.05 -7.92 -22.42
N PRO A 258 15.61 -8.54 -23.47
CA PRO A 258 14.81 -9.14 -24.55
C PRO A 258 13.92 -10.29 -24.06
N GLY A 259 14.16 -10.85 -22.86
CA GLY A 259 13.22 -11.76 -22.20
C GLY A 259 11.86 -11.12 -21.92
N CYS A 260 11.79 -9.79 -21.92
CA CYS A 260 10.55 -9.00 -21.90
C CYS A 260 9.74 -9.03 -23.19
N ALA A 261 10.34 -9.19 -24.36
CA ALA A 261 9.67 -8.85 -25.63
C ALA A 261 8.82 -9.98 -26.23
N GLU A 262 9.05 -11.25 -25.88
CA GLU A 262 8.56 -12.41 -26.66
C GLU A 262 7.19 -12.99 -26.27
N SER A 263 6.45 -12.39 -25.33
CA SER A 263 5.19 -12.95 -24.80
C SER A 263 3.89 -12.24 -25.28
N GLN A 264 3.93 -11.48 -26.37
CA GLN A 264 2.76 -10.76 -26.93
C GLN A 264 1.87 -11.63 -27.83
#